data_AF-A0A2S9IJ25-F1
#
_entry.id   AF-A0A2S9IJ25-F1
#
_cell.length_a   1.000
_cell.length_b   1.000
_cell.length_c   1.000
_cell.angle_alpha   90.00
_cell.angle_beta   90.00
_cell.angle_gamma   90.00
#
_symmetry.space_group_name_H-M   'P 1'
#
loop_
_entity.id
_entity.type
_entity.pdbx_description
1 polymer ?
#
loop_
_entity_poly.entity_id
_entity_poly.type
_entity_poly.pdbx_seq_one_letter_code
_entity_poly.pdbx_strand_id
1 'polypeptide(L)' 'MKEKDAGMRIRVERELRDEFLKICRAQDRPAAQVIREFMREYILAKKSKRAGHTKNTGGRPAAPGGQG' A
#
# COMPACT_ATOMS: atom_id res chain seq x y z
N MET A 1 -5.16 -7.90 17.58
CA MET A 1 -3.90 -7.83 16.80
C MET A 1 -4.03 -6.64 15.85
N LYS A 2 -3.38 -5.51 16.14
CA LYS A 2 -3.45 -4.30 15.28
C LYS A 2 -2.49 -4.48 14.12
N GLU A 3 -3.02 -4.74 12.94
CA GLU A 3 -2.28 -4.80 11.68
C GLU A 3 -1.48 -3.50 11.54
N LYS A 4 -0.16 -3.60 11.46
CA LYS A 4 0.73 -2.44 11.39
C LYS A 4 0.49 -1.73 10.05
N ASP A 5 -0.09 -0.53 10.08
CA ASP A 5 -0.16 0.32 8.90
C ASP A 5 1.27 0.65 8.43
N ALA A 6 1.66 0.14 7.26
CA ALA A 6 2.90 0.51 6.60
C ALA A 6 2.66 1.72 5.68
N GLY A 7 3.39 2.80 5.90
CA GLY A 7 3.38 3.96 5.00
C GLY A 7 4.27 3.73 3.79
N MET A 8 3.71 3.76 2.58
CA MET A 8 4.45 3.70 1.32
C MET A 8 4.39 5.07 0.62
N ARG A 9 5.53 5.66 0.30
CA ARG A 9 5.60 6.92 -0.46
C ARG A 9 5.74 6.61 -1.94
N ILE A 10 4.70 6.87 -2.72
CA ILE A 10 4.68 6.67 -4.16
C ILE A 10 4.82 8.04 -4.84
N ARG A 11 5.68 8.15 -5.85
CA ARG A 11 5.72 9.32 -6.74
C ARG A 11 4.81 9.06 -7.92
N VAL A 12 3.92 9.99 -8.19
CA VAL A 12 2.99 9.96 -9.32
C VAL A 12 3.02 11.31 -10.01
N GLU A 13 2.59 11.35 -11.27
CA GLU A 13 2.43 12.61 -11.98
C GLU A 13 1.41 13.53 -11.31
N ARG A 14 1.61 14.83 -11.51
CA ARG A 14 0.78 15.87 -10.89
C ARG A 14 -0.66 15.78 -11.38
N GLU A 15 -0.84 15.54 -12.68
CA GLU A 15 -2.14 15.40 -13.32
C GLU A 15 -2.88 14.15 -12.82
N LEU A 16 -2.18 13.01 -12.78
CA LEU A 16 -2.74 11.74 -12.27
C LEU A 16 -3.18 11.85 -10.80
N ARG A 17 -2.39 12.53 -9.96
CA ARG A 17 -2.78 12.81 -8.57
C ARG A 17 -4.05 13.67 -8.51
N ASP A 18 -4.16 14.68 -9.36
CA ASP A 18 -5.28 15.62 -9.35
C ASP A 18 -6.58 14.95 -9.78
N GLU A 19 -6.54 14.18 -10.86
CA GLU A 19 -7.66 13.35 -11.31
C GLU A 19 -8.07 12.33 -10.25
N PHE A 20 -7.10 11.62 -9.66
CA PHE A 20 -7.37 10.64 -8.62
C PHE A 20 -8.03 11.28 -7.39
N LEU A 21 -7.54 12.46 -6.97
CA LEU A 21 -8.13 13.24 -5.88
C LEU A 21 -9.55 13.71 -6.22
N LYS A 22 -9.79 14.13 -7.46
CA LYS A 22 -11.11 14.59 -7.93
C LYS A 22 -12.13 13.46 -7.89
N ILE A 23 -11.75 12.27 -8.35
CA ILE A 23 -12.60 11.06 -8.29
C ILE A 23 -12.84 10.62 -6.84
N CYS A 24 -11.79 10.59 -6.02
CA CYS A 24 -11.92 10.24 -4.60
C CYS A 24 -12.86 11.20 -3.85
N ARG A 25 -12.76 12.50 -4.13
CA ARG A 25 -13.69 13.51 -3.61
C ARG A 25 -15.13 13.28 -4.09
N ALA A 26 -15.32 12.96 -5.36
CA ALA A 26 -16.66 12.68 -5.90
C ALA A 26 -17.30 11.43 -5.28
N GLN A 27 -16.48 10.46 -4.85
CA GLN A 27 -16.94 9.24 -4.18
C GLN A 27 -17.05 9.39 -2.66
N ASP A 28 -16.65 10.53 -2.09
CA ASP A 28 -16.53 10.75 -0.63
C ASP A 28 -15.63 9.71 0.08
N ARG A 29 -14.62 9.19 -0.65
CA ARG A 29 -13.71 8.16 -0.14
C ARG A 29 -12.29 8.71 0.00
N PRO A 30 -11.59 8.43 1.10
CA PRO A 30 -10.20 8.83 1.22
C PRO A 30 -9.35 8.09 0.18
N ALA A 31 -8.45 8.82 -0.51
CA ALA A 31 -7.57 8.24 -1.54
C ALA A 31 -6.79 7.01 -1.04
N ALA A 32 -6.40 7.00 0.25
CA ALA A 32 -5.75 5.85 0.86
C ALA A 32 -6.64 4.59 0.91
N GLN A 33 -7.96 4.75 1.07
CA GLN A 33 -8.91 3.63 1.09
C GLN A 33 -9.07 3.05 -0.32
N VAL A 34 -9.27 3.91 -1.32
CA VAL A 34 -9.37 3.50 -2.74
C VAL A 34 -8.09 2.78 -3.18
N ILE A 35 -6.92 3.31 -2.84
CA ILE A 35 -5.64 2.66 -3.16
C ILE A 35 -5.50 1.30 -2.48
N ARG A 36 -5.91 1.16 -1.21
CA ARG A 36 -5.86 -0.13 -0.50
C ARG A 36 -6.77 -1.18 -1.15
N GLU A 37 -7.98 -0.82 -1.53
CA GLU A 37 -8.89 -1.70 -2.27
C GLU A 37 -8.33 -2.09 -3.63
N PHE A 38 -7.89 -1.10 -4.40
CA PHE A 38 -7.30 -1.33 -5.71
C PHE A 38 -6.09 -2.26 -5.63
N MET A 39 -5.22 -2.08 -4.63
CA MET A 39 -4.11 -2.99 -4.37
C MET A 39 -4.57 -4.42 -4.05
N ARG A 40 -5.62 -4.59 -3.23
CA ARG A 40 -6.17 -5.92 -2.89
C ARG A 40 -6.72 -6.63 -4.13
N GLU A 41 -7.53 -5.94 -4.92
CA GLU A 41 -8.09 -6.47 -6.16
C GLU A 41 -6.99 -6.79 -7.18
N TYR A 42 -6.02 -5.90 -7.34
CA TYR A 42 -4.88 -6.10 -8.22
C TYR A 42 -4.03 -7.32 -7.80
N ILE A 43 -3.80 -7.50 -6.50
CA ILE A 43 -3.11 -8.68 -5.96
C ILE A 43 -3.93 -9.94 -6.20
N LEU A 44 -5.25 -9.92 -6.01
CA LEU A 44 -6.11 -11.08 -6.23
C LEU A 44 -6.07 -11.51 -7.70
N ALA A 45 -6.26 -10.55 -8.61
CA ALA A 45 -6.18 -10.76 -10.05
C ALA A 45 -4.79 -11.29 -10.49
N LYS A 46 -3.70 -10.75 -9.91
CA LYS A 46 -2.33 -11.18 -10.21
C LYS A 46 -1.94 -12.49 -9.55
N LYS A 47 -2.41 -12.81 -8.33
CA LYS A 47 -2.17 -14.10 -7.64
C LYS A 47 -2.75 -15.25 -8.44
N SER A 48 -3.92 -15.05 -9.05
CA SER A 48 -4.50 -16.02 -9.99
C SER A 48 -3.61 -16.27 -11.22
N LYS A 49 -2.66 -15.39 -11.52
CA LYS A 49 -1.68 -15.51 -12.63
C LYS A 49 -0.22 -15.73 -12.19
N ARG A 50 0.09 -15.57 -10.90
CA ARG A 50 1.44 -15.67 -10.32
C ARG A 50 1.34 -16.26 -8.91
N ALA A 51 1.36 -17.58 -8.80
CA ALA A 51 1.66 -18.26 -7.54
C ALA A 51 3.11 -18.03 -7.04
N GLY A 52 3.90 -17.10 -7.62
CA GLY A 52 5.36 -17.14 -7.49
C GLY A 52 6.13 -15.83 -7.39
N HIS A 53 5.57 -14.68 -7.01
CA HIS A 53 6.40 -13.46 -6.84
C HIS A 53 6.29 -12.83 -5.44
N THR A 54 7.14 -13.37 -4.58
CA THR A 54 8.00 -12.69 -3.58
C THR A 54 7.36 -11.80 -2.52
N LYS A 55 7.31 -12.40 -1.33
CA LYS A 55 7.43 -11.80 -0.01
C LYS A 55 8.69 -10.94 0.05
N ASN A 56 8.60 -9.61 0.22
CA ASN A 56 9.52 -8.75 1.01
C ASN A 56 9.14 -7.26 0.81
N THR A 57 8.70 -6.48 1.78
CA THR A 57 9.54 -5.65 2.69
C THR A 57 8.58 -4.62 3.34
N GLY A 58 8.81 -4.02 4.51
CA GLY A 58 9.99 -4.03 5.36
C GLY A 58 9.61 -3.70 6.81
N GLY A 59 10.11 -4.53 7.72
CA GLY A 59 10.27 -4.19 9.13
C GLY A 59 11.77 -4.01 9.36
N ARG A 60 12.16 -2.77 9.63
CA ARG A 60 13.52 -2.34 9.98
C ARG A 60 14.09 -3.23 11.10
N PRO A 61 15.39 -3.62 11.09
CA PRO A 61 15.98 -4.36 12.20
C PRO A 61 16.06 -3.41 13.39
N ALA A 62 15.40 -3.76 14.49
CA ALA A 62 15.54 -3.05 15.75
C ALA A 62 16.45 -3.89 16.65
N ALA A 63 17.74 -3.57 16.63
CA ALA A 63 18.58 -3.83 17.79
C ALA A 63 18.20 -2.81 18.89
N PRO A 64 18.10 -3.25 20.14
CA PRO A 64 18.94 -2.63 21.15
C PRO A 64 19.61 -3.67 22.04
N GLY A 65 20.84 -3.35 22.43
CA GLY A 65 21.68 -4.20 23.28
C GLY A 65 21.12 -4.43 24.67
N GLY A 66 21.54 -5.56 25.24
CA GLY A 66 21.43 -5.91 26.65
C GLY A 66 22.51 -6.94 26.95
N GLN A 67 23.73 -6.45 27.24
CA GLN A 67 24.77 -7.27 27.86
C GLN A 67 24.38 -7.44 29.34
N GLY A 68 24.41 -8.68 29.81
CA GLY A 68 24.20 -9.03 31.22
C GLY A 68 25.41 -8.75 32.09
#